data_AF-A0A4Q3WKG6-F1
#
_entry.id   AF-A0A4Q3WKG6-F1
#
_cell.length_a   1.000
_cell.length_b   1.000
_cell.length_c   1.000
_cell.angle_alpha   90.00
_cell.angle_beta   90.00
_cell.angle_gamma   90.00
#
_symmetry.space_group_name_H-M   'P 1'
#
loop_
_entity.id
_entity.type
_entity.pdbx_description
1 polymer ?
#
loop_
_entity_poly.entity_id
_entity_poly.type
_entity_poly.pdbx_seq_one_letter_code
_entity_poly.pdbx_strand_id
1 'polypeptide(L)'
;MKAAKHNTSHNKSEVVATLPPSVSCLLQAEICREQARDAARMKRFRAAFGLFSTAANLCRHVASVAENDENTRFVAAERLQQIDIEMAMYAELARASNFRS
;
A
#
# COMPACT_ATOMS: atom_id res chain seq x y z
N MET A 1 -54.59 20.04 -14.33
CA MET A 1 -53.23 19.47 -14.31
C MET A 1 -52.36 20.34 -13.41
N LYS A 2 -51.98 19.87 -12.21
CA LYS A 2 -51.10 20.59 -11.28
C LYS A 2 -49.91 19.67 -10.96
N ALA A 3 -48.72 20.23 -11.10
CA ALA A 3 -47.44 19.52 -11.14
C ALA A 3 -46.92 19.09 -9.76
N ALA A 4 -46.26 17.93 -9.79
CA ALA A 4 -45.07 17.51 -9.05
C ALA A 4 -44.96 17.86 -7.56
N LYS A 5 -45.28 16.87 -6.72
CA LYS A 5 -44.67 16.71 -5.39
C LYS A 5 -43.24 16.21 -5.58
N HIS A 6 -42.25 17.10 -5.50
CA HIS A 6 -40.89 16.70 -5.15
C HIS A 6 -40.65 17.20 -3.74
N ASN A 7 -40.67 16.28 -2.77
CA ASN A 7 -40.14 16.60 -1.45
C ASN A 7 -39.22 15.47 -0.99
N THR A 8 -37.99 15.91 -0.72
CA THR A 8 -37.02 15.32 0.19
C THR A 8 -36.53 13.92 -0.14
N SER A 9 -35.53 13.89 -1.05
CA SER A 9 -34.44 12.92 -0.99
C SER A 9 -33.79 13.02 0.39
N HIS A 10 -34.08 12.08 1.27
CA HIS A 10 -33.26 11.82 2.44
C HIS A 10 -31.89 11.35 1.94
N ASN A 11 -30.94 12.27 1.78
CA ASN A 11 -29.53 11.96 1.80
C ASN A 11 -29.22 11.38 3.19
N LYS A 12 -29.43 10.08 3.35
CA LYS A 12 -28.71 9.30 4.35
C LYS A 12 -27.25 9.44 3.97
N SER A 13 -26.57 10.36 4.65
CA SER A 13 -25.12 10.39 4.69
C SER A 13 -24.70 9.01 5.15
N GLU A 14 -24.29 8.16 4.21
CA GLU A 14 -23.68 6.88 4.52
C GLU A 14 -22.49 7.19 5.41
N VAL A 15 -22.58 6.75 6.66
CA VAL A 15 -21.44 6.73 7.57
C VAL A 15 -20.46 5.76 6.93
N VAL A 16 -19.53 6.28 6.13
CA VAL A 16 -18.42 5.50 5.59
C VAL A 16 -17.71 4.94 6.81
N ALA A 17 -17.83 3.63 7.03
CA ALA A 17 -17.11 2.93 8.08
C ALA A 17 -15.62 3.11 7.79
N THR A 18 -15.00 4.09 8.43
CA THR A 18 -13.56 4.36 8.30
C THR A 18 -12.82 3.17 8.88
N LEU A 19 -12.05 2.50 8.02
CA LEU A 19 -11.15 1.42 8.43
C LEU A 19 -10.21 1.94 9.54
N PRO A 20 -9.77 1.07 10.45
CA PRO A 20 -8.72 1.42 11.39
C PRO A 20 -7.49 1.97 10.65
N PRO A 21 -6.84 3.03 11.16
CA PRO A 21 -5.69 3.64 10.48
C PRO A 21 -4.56 2.65 10.14
N SER A 22 -4.33 1.66 11.01
CA SER A 22 -3.37 0.57 10.78
C SER A 22 -3.73 -0.27 9.55
N VAL A 23 -5.02 -0.65 9.42
CA VAL A 23 -5.52 -1.42 8.27
C VAL A 23 -5.40 -0.61 6.98
N SER A 24 -5.73 0.69 7.02
CA SER A 24 -5.57 1.59 5.87
C SER A 24 -4.09 1.70 5.44
N CYS A 25 -3.16 1.84 6.39
CA CYS A 25 -1.73 1.89 6.09
C CYS A 25 -1.20 0.58 5.50
N LEU A 26 -1.62 -0.58 6.03
CA LEU A 26 -1.25 -1.88 5.48
C LEU A 26 -1.80 -2.06 4.06
N LEU A 27 -3.03 -1.64 3.80
CA LEU A 27 -3.60 -1.69 2.45
C LEU A 27 -2.80 -0.79 1.48
N GLN A 28 -2.45 0.42 1.91
CA GLN A 28 -1.65 1.33 1.09
C GLN A 28 -0.24 0.78 0.85
N ALA A 29 0.35 0.09 1.82
CA ALA A 29 1.64 -0.59 1.64
C ALA A 29 1.56 -1.68 0.57
N GLU A 30 0.48 -2.45 0.53
CA GLU A 30 0.23 -3.47 -0.50
C GLU A 30 0.11 -2.84 -1.90
N ILE A 31 -0.67 -1.76 -2.02
CA ILE A 31 -0.83 -1.01 -3.29
C ILE A 31 0.53 -0.50 -3.78
N CYS A 32 1.32 0.12 -2.90
CA CYS A 32 2.66 0.57 -3.25
C CYS A 32 3.57 -0.60 -3.68
N ARG A 33 3.47 -1.76 -3.02
CA ARG A 33 4.22 -2.97 -3.37
C ARG A 33 3.86 -3.49 -4.76
N GLU A 34 2.57 -3.57 -5.09
CA GLU A 34 2.11 -3.99 -6.42
C GLU A 34 2.59 -3.04 -7.51
N GLN A 35 2.44 -1.74 -7.30
CA GLN A 35 2.95 -0.72 -8.23
C GLN A 35 4.48 -0.78 -8.38
N ALA A 36 5.20 -1.12 -7.31
CA ALA A 36 6.65 -1.31 -7.36
C ALA A 36 7.03 -2.50 -8.26
N ARG A 37 6.31 -3.62 -8.13
CA ARG A 37 6.47 -4.81 -9.00
C ARG A 37 6.17 -4.47 -10.47
N ASP A 38 5.12 -3.71 -10.75
CA ASP A 38 4.81 -3.21 -12.09
C ASP A 38 5.93 -2.34 -12.67
N ALA A 39 6.43 -1.39 -11.88
CA ALA A 39 7.56 -0.56 -12.27
C ALA A 39 8.81 -1.39 -12.56
N ALA A 40 9.09 -2.40 -11.72
CA ALA A 40 10.22 -3.30 -11.91
C ALA A 40 10.08 -4.17 -13.17
N ARG A 41 8.87 -4.67 -13.49
CA ARG A 41 8.58 -5.39 -14.76
C ARG A 41 8.89 -4.53 -15.98
N MET A 42 8.61 -3.22 -15.90
CA MET A 42 8.94 -2.25 -16.94
C MET A 42 10.42 -1.78 -16.90
N LYS A 43 11.28 -2.42 -16.11
CA LYS A 43 12.68 -2.03 -15.86
C LYS A 43 12.85 -0.59 -15.33
N ARG A 44 11.78 -0.01 -14.75
CA ARG A 44 11.80 1.30 -14.10
C ARG A 44 12.26 1.16 -12.64
N PHE A 45 13.47 0.64 -12.43
CA PHE A 45 13.96 0.23 -11.11
C PHE A 45 14.00 1.36 -10.09
N ARG A 46 14.36 2.59 -10.49
CA ARG A 46 14.34 3.75 -9.58
C ARG A 46 12.94 4.03 -9.02
N ALA A 47 11.92 3.95 -9.86
CA ALA A 47 10.53 4.13 -9.43
C ALA A 47 10.08 2.96 -8.53
N ALA A 48 10.45 1.72 -8.89
CA ALA A 48 10.19 0.54 -8.07
C ALA A 48 10.78 0.68 -6.67
N PHE A 49 12.05 1.09 -6.53
CA PHE A 49 12.68 1.29 -5.22
C PHE A 49 12.00 2.38 -4.38
N GLY A 50 11.56 3.47 -5.02
CA GLY A 50 10.79 4.51 -4.33
C GLY A 50 9.48 3.97 -3.75
N LEU A 51 8.74 3.19 -4.54
CA LEU A 51 7.47 2.58 -4.14
C LEU A 51 7.65 1.51 -3.05
N PHE A 52 8.67 0.64 -3.17
CA PHE A 52 9.01 -0.30 -2.10
C PHE A 52 9.41 0.41 -0.81
N SER A 53 10.18 1.49 -0.89
CA SER A 53 10.57 2.27 0.29
C SER A 53 9.35 2.87 1.00
N THR A 54 8.38 3.37 0.25
CA THR A 54 7.10 3.85 0.79
C THR A 54 6.32 2.71 1.46
N ALA A 55 6.20 1.55 0.80
CA ALA A 55 5.54 0.37 1.37
C ALA A 55 6.19 -0.09 2.69
N ALA A 56 7.53 -0.13 2.73
CA ALA A 56 8.30 -0.49 3.92
C ALA A 56 8.09 0.53 5.06
N ASN A 57 8.07 1.83 4.74
CA ASN A 57 7.82 2.88 5.73
C ASN A 57 6.42 2.79 6.34
N LEU A 58 5.40 2.46 5.54
CA LEU A 58 4.05 2.22 6.03
C LEU A 58 3.99 1.01 6.97
N CYS A 59 4.65 -0.09 6.61
CA CYS A 59 4.75 -1.27 7.49
C CYS A 59 5.47 -0.94 8.81
N ARG A 60 6.61 -0.23 8.75
CA ARG A 60 7.33 0.23 9.95
C ARG A 60 6.48 1.15 10.82
N HIS A 61 5.73 2.07 10.20
CA HIS A 61 4.82 2.94 10.92
C HIS A 61 3.76 2.13 11.67
N VAL A 62 3.08 1.21 11.00
CA VAL A 62 2.08 0.32 11.62
C VAL A 62 2.70 -0.49 12.78
N ALA A 63 3.88 -1.07 12.56
CA ALA A 63 4.57 -1.83 13.60
C ALA A 63 4.92 -0.99 14.84
N SER A 64 5.18 0.31 14.66
CA SER A 64 5.48 1.24 15.76
C SER A 64 4.24 1.72 16.51
N VAL A 65 3.11 1.92 15.83
CA VAL A 65 1.89 2.50 16.46
C VAL A 65 0.94 1.44 17.01
N ALA A 66 1.07 0.18 16.57
CA ALA A 66 0.23 -0.93 17.02
C ALA A 66 0.75 -1.59 18.32
N GLU A 67 1.17 -0.80 19.32
CA GLU A 67 1.87 -1.29 20.53
C GLU A 67 1.12 -2.44 21.24
N ASN A 68 -0.21 -2.36 21.31
CA ASN A 68 -1.08 -3.32 21.99
C ASN A 68 -1.77 -4.34 21.06
N ASP A 69 -1.48 -4.32 19.76
CA ASP A 69 -2.03 -5.26 18.78
C ASP A 69 -0.90 -6.07 18.14
N GLU A 70 -0.52 -7.15 18.85
CA GLU A 70 0.55 -8.06 18.44
C GLU A 70 0.31 -8.66 17.06
N ASN A 71 -0.95 -8.97 16.71
CA ASN A 71 -1.28 -9.55 15.41
C ASN A 71 -1.03 -8.55 14.28
N THR A 72 -1.47 -7.29 14.44
CA THR A 72 -1.18 -6.24 13.46
C THR A 72 0.32 -5.98 13.32
N ARG A 73 1.08 -5.99 14.42
CA ARG A 73 2.54 -5.87 14.39
C ARG A 73 3.20 -7.03 13.66
N PHE A 74 2.74 -8.25 13.91
CA PHE A 74 3.24 -9.45 13.24
C PHE A 74 3.01 -9.37 11.72
N VAL A 75 1.80 -9.00 11.29
CA VAL A 75 1.47 -8.81 9.86
C VAL A 75 2.33 -7.71 9.23
N ALA A 76 2.55 -6.59 9.93
CA ALA A 76 3.39 -5.52 9.45
C ALA A 76 4.86 -5.95 9.29
N ALA A 77 5.38 -6.74 10.24
CA ALA A 77 6.73 -7.27 10.20
C ALA A 77 6.91 -8.30 9.07
N GLU A 78 5.94 -9.20 8.87
CA GLU A 78 5.96 -10.17 7.76
C GLU A 78 5.98 -9.47 6.41
N ARG A 79 5.14 -8.45 6.22
CA ARG A 79 5.13 -7.64 4.98
C ARG A 79 6.44 -6.90 4.77
N LEU A 80 7.03 -6.36 5.83
CA LEU A 80 8.33 -5.70 5.75
C LEU A 80 9.42 -6.68 5.28
N GLN A 81 9.45 -7.89 5.83
CA GLN A 81 10.38 -8.93 5.40
C GLN A 81 10.21 -9.29 3.92
N GLN A 82 8.96 -9.43 3.45
CA GLN A 82 8.67 -9.70 2.04
C GLN A 82 9.17 -8.55 1.14
N ILE A 83 8.97 -7.29 1.55
CA ILE A 83 9.44 -6.12 0.80
C ILE A 83 10.97 -6.09 0.73
N ASP A 84 11.67 -6.38 1.82
CA ASP A 84 13.14 -6.40 1.84
C ASP A 84 13.71 -7.48 0.90
N ILE A 85 13.10 -8.67 0.86
CA ILE A 85 13.46 -9.75 -0.07
C ILE A 85 13.26 -9.29 -1.53
N GLU A 86 12.11 -8.68 -1.83
CA GLU A 86 11.81 -8.20 -3.19
C GLU A 86 12.76 -7.08 -3.62
N MET A 87 13.06 -6.12 -2.73
CA MET A 87 14.02 -5.06 -3.00
C MET A 87 15.42 -5.62 -3.32
N ALA A 88 15.89 -6.61 -2.56
CA ALA A 88 17.17 -7.27 -2.83
C ALA A 88 17.16 -7.97 -4.21
N MET A 89 16.10 -8.71 -4.52
CA MET A 89 15.93 -9.38 -5.81
C MET A 89 15.95 -8.37 -6.98
N TYR A 90 15.20 -7.27 -6.87
CA TYR A 90 15.15 -6.26 -7.93
C TYR A 90 16.44 -5.44 -8.03
N ALA A 91 17.23 -5.32 -6.95
CA ALA A 91 18.56 -4.72 -7.00
C ALA A 91 19.56 -5.59 -7.79
N GLU A 92 19.50 -6.91 -7.62
CA GLU A 92 20.26 -7.84 -8.45
C GLU A 92 19.83 -7.74 -9.92
N LEU A 93 18.52 -7.73 -10.19
CA LEU A 93 17.99 -7.63 -11.55
C LEU A 93 18.41 -6.31 -12.23
N ALA A 94 18.34 -5.20 -11.52
CA ALA A 94 18.77 -3.89 -12.01
C ALA A 94 20.27 -3.88 -12.36
N ARG A 95 21.11 -4.47 -11.50
CA ARG A 95 22.54 -4.63 -11.78
C ARG A 95 22.77 -5.47 -13.02
N ALA A 96 22.13 -6.63 -13.12
CA ALA A 96 22.28 -7.53 -14.27
C ALA A 96 21.81 -6.88 -15.59
N SER A 97 20.79 -6.03 -15.56
CA SER A 97 20.30 -5.32 -16.75
C SER A 97 21.27 -4.25 -17.28
N ASN A 98 22.06 -3.63 -16.39
CA ASN A 98 23.03 -2.61 -16.79
C ASN A 98 24.27 -3.22 -17.46
N PHE A 99 24.59 -4.49 -17.19
CA PHE A 99 25.71 -5.20 -17.85
C PHE A 99 25.40 -5.66 -19.28
N ARG A 100 24.12 -5.65 -19.70
CA ARG A 100 23.67 -6.17 -21.00
C ARG A 100 23.20 -5.10 -21.98
N SER A 101 23.27 -3.83 -21.59
CA SER A 101 22.93 -2.68 -22.45
C SER A 101 24.21 -2.09 -23.03
#